data_AF-A0A6P8SWZ2-F1
#
_entry.id   AF-A0A6P8SWZ2-F1
#
_cell.length_a   1.000
_cell.length_b   1.000
_cell.length_c   1.000
_cell.angle_alpha   90.00
_cell.angle_beta   90.00
_cell.angle_gamma   90.00
#
_symmetry.space_group_name_H-M   'P 1'
#
loop_
_entity.id
_entity.type
_entity.pdbx_description
1 polymer ?
#
loop_
_entity_poly.entity_id
_entity_poly.type
_entity_poly.pdbx_seq_one_letter_code
_entity_poly.pdbx_strand_id
1 'polypeptide(L)'
;MARDNVAPGSKSLWEQICKEYEEELLTAPKIVQPVNRFATHVPQDKVTDVEETWLSDSGIASEHIIRPDPKTCYPREYLETYIFPFLLPALAEMLHEAEKEKCFERKRTKFIACDFLTEWLYNFNPKRKDKAFVNFLNIPFVAKRLKEHPRPPIPLSLLISEEEAALIIQSFWRGYRVRCSSEIQELRKWQKQLREVKHINLKVKKFWDMQEAKVRKKFKKASDRTGPSSSKTLSPLAEDLH
;
A
#
# COMPACT_ATOMS: atom_id res chain seq x y z
N MET A 1 -3.29 -5.05 -45.37
CA MET A 1 -2.27 -4.95 -46.44
C MET A 1 -1.09 -4.22 -45.80
N ALA A 2 0.11 -4.75 -45.62
CA ALA A 2 0.85 -5.82 -46.28
C ALA A 2 1.10 -7.04 -45.37
N ARG A 3 1.27 -8.21 -45.99
CA ARG A 3 1.75 -9.44 -45.35
C ARG A 3 3.24 -9.51 -45.63
N ASP A 4 4.07 -9.35 -44.62
CA ASP A 4 5.49 -9.67 -44.73
C ASP A 4 5.64 -11.19 -44.71
N ASN A 5 6.13 -11.72 -45.84
CA ASN A 5 6.47 -13.12 -46.03
C ASN A 5 7.68 -13.48 -45.17
N VAL A 6 7.47 -14.09 -44.02
CA VAL A 6 8.53 -14.74 -43.24
C VAL A 6 8.57 -16.21 -43.67
N ALA A 7 9.67 -16.63 -44.32
CA ALA A 7 9.87 -17.98 -44.82
C ALA A 7 9.85 -19.02 -43.67
N PRO A 8 9.25 -20.22 -43.87
CA PRO A 8 9.16 -21.25 -42.84
C PRO A 8 10.55 -21.84 -42.59
N GLY A 9 11.18 -21.46 -41.48
CA GLY A 9 12.54 -21.85 -41.11
C GLY A 9 13.50 -20.69 -40.84
N SER A 10 13.07 -19.44 -41.01
CA SER A 10 13.85 -18.28 -40.58
C SER A 10 13.80 -18.15 -39.06
N LYS A 11 14.97 -18.21 -38.42
CA LYS A 11 15.12 -18.03 -36.98
C LYS A 11 14.66 -16.63 -36.59
N SER A 12 13.95 -16.54 -35.47
CA SER A 12 13.59 -15.28 -34.82
C SER A 12 14.81 -14.36 -34.67
N LEU A 13 14.65 -13.04 -34.78
CA LEU A 13 15.75 -12.09 -34.52
C LEU A 13 16.39 -12.34 -33.13
N TRP A 14 15.60 -12.73 -32.14
CA TRP A 14 16.11 -13.06 -30.81
C TRP A 14 16.78 -14.43 -30.72
N GLU A 15 16.35 -15.41 -31.51
CA GLU A 15 17.09 -16.68 -31.64
C GLU A 15 18.46 -16.47 -32.29
N GLN A 16 18.56 -15.52 -33.24
CA GLN A 16 19.82 -15.12 -33.86
C GLN A 16 20.71 -14.43 -32.83
N ILE A 17 20.21 -13.39 -32.15
CA ILE A 17 20.96 -12.65 -31.11
C ILE A 17 21.40 -13.58 -29.96
N CYS A 18 20.56 -14.52 -29.52
CA CYS A 18 20.95 -15.45 -28.44
C CYS A 18 22.05 -16.42 -28.90
N LYS A 19 21.97 -16.91 -30.15
CA LYS A 19 23.00 -17.77 -30.73
C LYS A 19 24.34 -17.02 -30.87
N GLU A 20 24.29 -15.77 -31.30
CA GLU A 20 25.46 -14.88 -31.38
C GLU A 20 26.06 -14.61 -29.99
N TYR A 21 25.24 -14.31 -28.98
CA TYR A 21 25.70 -14.09 -27.59
C TYR A 21 26.28 -15.37 -26.94
N GLU A 22 25.70 -16.53 -27.20
CA GLU A 22 26.24 -17.83 -26.74
C GLU A 22 27.60 -18.14 -27.38
N GLU A 23 27.80 -17.74 -28.65
CA GLU A 23 29.09 -17.85 -29.35
C GLU A 23 30.12 -16.84 -28.82
N GLU A 24 29.71 -15.63 -28.42
CA GLU A 24 30.57 -14.62 -27.79
C GLU A 24 30.99 -14.99 -26.35
N LEU A 25 30.10 -15.59 -25.56
CA LEU A 25 30.38 -16.04 -24.18
C LEU A 25 31.49 -17.09 -24.09
N LEU A 26 31.75 -17.83 -25.17
CA LEU A 26 32.85 -18.80 -25.25
C LEU A 26 34.23 -18.15 -25.48
N THR A 27 34.28 -16.83 -25.74
CA THR A 27 35.48 -16.17 -26.30
C THR A 27 36.05 -15.00 -25.47
N ALA A 28 35.43 -14.55 -24.36
CA ALA A 28 35.91 -13.38 -23.61
C ALA A 28 36.13 -13.60 -22.08
N PRO A 29 37.18 -13.02 -21.46
CA PRO A 29 37.49 -13.20 -20.02
C PRO A 29 36.66 -12.32 -19.08
N LYS A 30 36.61 -12.74 -17.80
CA LYS A 30 35.68 -12.33 -16.73
C LYS A 30 35.81 -10.88 -16.23
N ILE A 31 34.65 -10.26 -15.98
CA ILE A 31 34.41 -8.89 -15.47
C ILE A 31 34.72 -8.75 -13.96
N VAL A 32 35.29 -7.60 -13.55
CA VAL A 32 35.47 -7.14 -12.16
C VAL A 32 34.23 -6.36 -11.69
N GLN A 33 33.78 -6.59 -10.44
CA GLN A 33 32.55 -6.00 -9.87
C GLN A 33 32.73 -4.56 -9.33
N PRO A 34 31.65 -3.76 -9.26
CA PRO A 34 31.68 -2.38 -8.77
C PRO A 34 31.51 -2.25 -7.24
N VAL A 35 32.18 -1.25 -6.66
CA VAL A 35 32.08 -0.86 -5.25
C VAL A 35 30.90 0.11 -5.06
N ASN A 36 30.00 -0.22 -4.13
CA ASN A 36 28.85 0.61 -3.76
C ASN A 36 29.27 1.65 -2.69
N ARG A 37 29.02 2.93 -2.96
CA ARG A 37 29.33 4.04 -2.04
C ARG A 37 28.01 4.75 -1.67
N PHE A 38 27.42 4.36 -0.54
CA PHE A 38 26.28 5.06 0.04
C PHE A 38 26.74 6.26 0.90
N ALA A 39 25.82 7.22 1.02
CA ALA A 39 25.61 8.16 2.14
C ALA A 39 26.26 9.56 2.08
N THR A 40 25.39 10.57 1.99
CA THR A 40 25.45 11.89 2.69
C THR A 40 24.08 12.56 2.50
N HIS A 41 23.22 12.61 3.53
CA HIS A 41 23.07 13.66 4.55
C HIS A 41 22.34 14.94 4.07
N VAL A 42 21.15 15.16 4.65
CA VAL A 42 20.33 16.39 4.58
C VAL A 42 20.40 17.08 5.94
N PRO A 43 20.67 18.40 6.02
CA PRO A 43 20.42 19.19 7.22
C PRO A 43 19.08 19.94 7.19
N GLN A 44 18.32 19.83 8.30
CA GLN A 44 17.23 20.72 8.70
C GLN A 44 17.80 22.00 9.30
N ASP A 45 17.13 23.14 9.10
CA ASP A 45 16.95 24.15 10.16
C ASP A 45 15.98 25.28 9.74
N LYS A 46 15.34 25.86 10.78
CA LYS A 46 14.65 27.16 10.89
C LYS A 46 13.11 27.17 10.86
N VAL A 47 12.55 27.15 12.08
CA VAL A 47 11.23 27.72 12.45
C VAL A 47 11.50 28.76 13.54
N THR A 48 11.04 30.00 13.36
CA THR A 48 11.04 31.05 14.39
C THR A 48 9.68 31.72 14.45
N ASP A 49 9.17 31.83 15.68
CA ASP A 49 8.23 32.76 16.32
C ASP A 49 7.15 33.49 15.49
N VAL A 50 5.89 33.17 15.78
CA VAL A 50 4.68 33.87 15.29
C VAL A 50 3.71 34.14 16.47
N GLU A 51 4.21 34.51 17.65
CA GLU A 51 3.35 34.65 18.85
C GLU A 51 2.94 36.10 19.20
N GLU A 52 3.26 37.13 18.39
CA GLU A 52 3.09 38.53 18.82
C GLU A 52 2.10 39.43 18.06
N THR A 53 1.34 38.97 17.05
CA THR A 53 0.70 39.94 16.13
C THR A 53 -0.83 40.07 16.20
N TRP A 54 -1.58 39.31 17.00
CA TRP A 54 -3.05 39.23 16.81
C TRP A 54 -3.96 39.71 17.96
N LEU A 55 -3.44 40.29 19.05
CA LEU A 55 -4.26 40.80 20.15
C LEU A 55 -4.36 42.33 20.29
N SER A 56 -3.93 43.10 19.29
CA SER A 56 -3.82 44.56 19.42
C SER A 56 -4.88 45.41 18.69
N ASP A 57 -5.88 44.82 18.01
CA ASP A 57 -6.84 45.59 17.19
C ASP A 57 -8.24 45.74 17.81
N SER A 58 -8.35 45.68 19.13
CA SER A 58 -9.60 46.00 19.83
C SER A 58 -9.27 46.91 21.00
N GLY A 59 -9.32 48.22 20.76
CA GLY A 59 -9.07 49.28 21.75
C GLY A 59 -10.08 49.30 22.91
N ILE A 60 -10.21 48.18 23.61
CA ILE A 60 -10.96 48.02 24.84
C ILE A 60 -9.91 48.03 25.95
N ALA A 61 -10.00 49.05 26.81
CA ALA A 61 -9.19 49.15 28.01
C ALA A 61 -9.26 47.84 28.79
N SER A 62 -8.14 47.46 29.39
CA SER A 62 -7.99 46.30 30.27
C SER A 62 -8.83 46.45 31.54
N GLU A 63 -10.15 46.40 31.40
CA GLU A 63 -11.06 46.19 32.50
C GLU A 63 -11.04 44.69 32.82
N HIS A 64 -10.86 44.38 34.10
CA HIS A 64 -10.97 43.05 34.67
C HIS A 64 -12.22 42.33 34.13
N ILE A 65 -12.06 41.49 33.11
CA ILE A 65 -13.10 40.57 32.67
C ILE A 65 -13.36 39.62 33.84
N ILE A 66 -14.47 39.83 34.54
CA ILE A 66 -14.94 38.91 35.58
C ILE A 66 -15.27 37.60 34.87
N ARG A 67 -14.37 36.61 35.01
CA ARG A 67 -14.61 35.29 34.42
C ARG A 67 -15.75 34.62 35.18
N PRO A 68 -16.87 34.27 34.53
CA PRO A 68 -17.99 33.64 35.19
C PRO A 68 -17.60 32.22 35.64
N ASP A 69 -18.06 31.76 36.80
CA ASP A 69 -17.68 30.44 37.32
C ASP A 69 -18.02 29.34 36.29
N PRO A 70 -17.02 28.54 35.84
CA PRO A 70 -17.21 27.51 34.81
C PRO A 70 -18.34 26.50 35.11
N LYS A 71 -18.69 26.30 36.39
CA LYS A 71 -19.69 25.32 36.81
C LYS A 71 -21.10 25.86 36.89
N THR A 72 -21.25 27.19 36.95
CA THR A 72 -22.56 27.82 37.22
C THR A 72 -22.98 28.80 36.12
N CYS A 73 -22.10 29.12 35.18
CA CYS A 73 -22.40 30.02 34.07
C CYS A 73 -23.29 29.37 33.01
N TYR A 74 -23.89 30.21 32.17
CA TYR A 74 -24.69 29.71 31.06
C TYR A 74 -23.79 29.04 30.00
N PRO A 75 -24.26 28.01 29.28
CA PRO A 75 -23.44 27.32 28.28
C PRO A 75 -22.82 28.23 27.21
N ARG A 76 -23.54 29.30 26.79
CA ARG A 76 -23.02 30.30 25.86
C ARG A 76 -21.81 31.05 26.44
N GLU A 77 -21.95 31.57 27.67
CA GLU A 77 -20.88 32.30 28.36
C GLU A 77 -19.67 31.40 28.60
N TYR A 78 -19.91 30.11 28.90
CA TYR A 78 -18.85 29.12 29.03
C TYR A 78 -18.05 28.99 27.73
N LEU A 79 -18.74 28.82 26.60
CA LEU A 79 -18.08 28.66 25.29
C LEU A 79 -17.29 29.91 24.91
N GLU A 80 -17.90 31.09 25.04
CA GLU A 80 -17.28 32.37 24.70
C GLU A 80 -16.06 32.69 25.57
N THR A 81 -16.10 32.33 26.86
CA THR A 81 -15.00 32.66 27.79
C THR A 81 -13.89 31.61 27.79
N TYR A 82 -14.24 30.31 27.75
CA TYR A 82 -13.28 29.23 28.03
C TYR A 82 -12.86 28.43 26.80
N ILE A 83 -13.69 28.37 25.75
CA ILE A 83 -13.44 27.49 24.61
C ILE A 83 -13.04 28.30 23.37
N PHE A 84 -13.86 29.27 22.96
CA PHE A 84 -13.68 30.05 21.74
C PHE A 84 -12.36 30.82 21.65
N PRO A 85 -11.80 31.39 22.74
CA PRO A 85 -10.51 32.09 22.65
C PRO A 85 -9.36 31.20 22.17
N PHE A 86 -9.48 29.88 22.34
CA PHE A 86 -8.49 28.91 21.86
C PHE A 86 -8.94 28.21 20.58
N LEU A 87 -10.24 27.88 20.50
CA LEU A 87 -10.78 27.10 19.38
C LEU A 87 -10.89 27.93 18.09
N LEU A 88 -11.31 29.20 18.18
CA LEU A 88 -11.49 30.02 16.97
C LEU A 88 -10.16 30.30 16.25
N PRO A 89 -9.07 30.69 16.94
CA PRO A 89 -7.76 30.79 16.30
C PRO A 89 -7.29 29.45 15.71
N ALA A 90 -7.48 28.34 16.43
CA ALA A 90 -7.12 27.01 15.93
C ALA A 90 -7.85 26.65 14.63
N LEU A 91 -9.15 26.98 14.55
CA LEU A 91 -9.96 26.75 13.35
C LEU A 91 -9.54 27.66 12.20
N ALA A 92 -9.18 28.92 12.48
CA ALA A 92 -8.64 29.83 11.46
C ALA A 92 -7.32 29.29 10.87
N GLU A 93 -6.37 28.90 11.72
CA GLU A 93 -5.09 28.30 11.29
C GLU A 93 -5.31 26.99 10.52
N MET A 94 -6.26 26.16 10.96
CA MET A 94 -6.64 24.94 10.26
C MET A 94 -7.17 25.22 8.84
N LEU A 95 -7.95 26.30 8.66
CA LEU A 95 -8.45 26.69 7.34
C LEU A 95 -7.32 27.18 6.42
N HIS A 96 -6.37 27.96 6.95
CA HIS A 96 -5.18 28.36 6.20
C HIS A 96 -4.34 27.15 5.77
N GLU A 97 -4.14 26.17 6.65
CA GLU A 97 -3.40 24.96 6.30
C GLU A 97 -4.17 24.09 5.29
N ALA A 98 -5.50 24.01 5.43
CA ALA A 98 -6.36 23.31 4.47
C ALA A 98 -6.29 23.95 3.07
N GLU A 99 -6.18 25.27 2.98
CA GLU A 99 -5.96 25.99 1.72
C GLU A 99 -4.62 25.63 1.08
N LYS A 100 -3.52 25.65 1.85
CA LYS A 100 -2.17 25.27 1.35
C LYS A 100 -2.13 23.83 0.83
N GLU A 101 -2.83 22.92 1.51
CA GLU A 101 -2.98 21.52 1.12
C GLU A 101 -4.03 21.30 0.01
N LYS A 102 -4.57 22.38 -0.57
CA LYS A 102 -5.56 22.38 -1.67
C LYS A 102 -6.83 21.59 -1.36
N CYS A 103 -7.26 21.58 -0.10
CA CYS A 103 -8.45 20.86 0.35
C CYS A 103 -9.75 21.39 -0.24
N PHE A 104 -9.80 22.69 -0.58
CA PHE A 104 -10.97 23.31 -1.21
C PHE A 104 -11.05 23.05 -2.72
N GLU A 105 -9.94 22.67 -3.35
CA GLU A 105 -9.88 22.34 -4.78
C GLU A 105 -10.05 20.84 -5.04
N ARG A 106 -9.53 19.99 -4.14
CA ARG A 106 -9.42 18.55 -4.33
C ARG A 106 -10.48 17.80 -3.52
N LYS A 107 -11.14 16.85 -4.18
CA LYS A 107 -12.12 15.95 -3.53
C LYS A 107 -11.51 15.04 -2.45
N ARG A 108 -10.21 14.74 -2.53
CA ARG A 108 -9.50 13.89 -1.56
C ARG A 108 -8.13 14.49 -1.28
N THR A 109 -7.76 14.57 0.00
CA THR A 109 -6.47 15.09 0.46
C THR A 109 -5.89 14.19 1.54
N LYS A 110 -4.58 14.32 1.78
CA LYS A 110 -3.87 13.68 2.90
C LYS A 110 -4.11 14.41 4.23
N PHE A 111 -4.53 15.67 4.17
CA PHE A 111 -4.73 16.54 5.33
C PHE A 111 -5.93 16.07 6.16
N ILE A 112 -5.72 15.92 7.47
CA ILE A 112 -6.75 15.51 8.42
C ILE A 112 -6.96 16.66 9.41
N ALA A 113 -8.04 17.41 9.21
CA ALA A 113 -8.40 18.59 10.02
C ALA A 113 -8.40 18.31 11.54
N CYS A 114 -8.98 17.17 11.95
CA CYS A 114 -9.00 16.81 13.37
C CYS A 114 -7.61 16.54 13.96
N ASP A 115 -6.68 16.00 13.16
CA ASP A 115 -5.30 15.76 13.63
C ASP A 115 -4.57 17.08 13.82
N PHE A 116 -4.71 17.98 12.85
CA PHE A 116 -4.17 19.33 12.94
C PHE A 116 -4.71 20.06 14.17
N LEU A 117 -6.03 20.10 14.37
CA LEU A 117 -6.62 20.76 15.55
C LEU A 117 -6.15 20.14 16.86
N THR A 118 -5.99 18.81 16.90
CA THR A 118 -5.49 18.13 18.09
C THR A 118 -4.05 18.53 18.39
N GLU A 119 -3.19 18.60 17.38
CA GLU A 119 -1.80 19.05 17.50
C GLU A 119 -1.72 20.52 17.92
N TRP A 120 -2.47 21.39 17.26
CA TRP A 120 -2.51 22.81 17.52
C TRP A 120 -2.98 23.08 18.96
N LEU A 121 -4.14 22.57 19.35
CA LEU A 121 -4.68 22.78 20.70
C LEU A 121 -3.80 22.15 21.80
N TYR A 122 -3.08 21.08 21.49
CA TYR A 122 -2.14 20.48 22.43
C TYR A 122 -0.91 21.36 22.66
N ASN A 123 -0.31 21.89 21.58
CA ASN A 123 0.90 22.70 21.67
C ASN A 123 0.62 24.12 22.18
N PHE A 124 -0.46 24.76 21.74
CA PHE A 124 -0.90 26.09 22.19
C PHE A 124 -1.66 26.07 23.52
N ASN A 125 -1.59 24.96 24.27
CA ASN A 125 -2.19 24.90 25.60
C ASN A 125 -1.39 25.79 26.58
N PRO A 126 -2.02 26.76 27.28
CA PRO A 126 -1.34 27.62 28.25
C PRO A 126 -0.58 26.86 29.35
N LYS A 127 -0.97 25.61 29.64
CA LYS A 127 -0.28 24.75 30.61
C LYS A 127 1.04 24.14 30.08
N ARG A 128 1.42 24.44 28.84
CA ARG A 128 2.56 23.87 28.13
C ARG A 128 3.50 24.91 27.52
N LYS A 129 3.36 26.20 27.86
CA LYS A 129 4.16 27.30 27.27
C LYS A 129 5.67 27.05 27.23
N ASP A 130 6.23 26.42 28.26
CA ASP A 130 7.68 26.16 28.35
C ASP A 130 8.13 24.81 27.77
N LYS A 131 7.25 24.10 27.06
CA LYS A 131 7.54 22.78 26.50
C LYS A 131 7.75 22.88 25.00
N ALA A 132 8.72 22.10 24.50
CA ALA A 132 8.95 21.98 23.07
C ALA A 132 7.70 21.50 22.32
N PHE A 133 7.61 21.91 21.06
CA PHE A 133 6.57 21.47 20.14
C PHE A 133 6.58 19.95 19.98
N VAL A 134 5.38 19.35 20.02
CA VAL A 134 5.18 17.91 19.88
C VAL A 134 4.32 17.66 18.65
N ASN A 135 4.85 16.92 17.68
CA ASN A 135 4.08 16.47 16.53
C ASN A 135 2.92 15.55 16.96
N PHE A 136 1.83 15.56 16.22
CA PHE A 136 0.59 14.83 16.44
C PHE A 136 0.81 13.37 16.85
N LEU A 137 1.65 12.64 16.10
CA LEU A 137 1.90 11.22 16.34
C LEU A 137 2.61 10.96 17.67
N ASN A 138 3.34 11.95 18.19
CA ASN A 138 4.12 11.88 19.42
C ASN A 138 3.33 12.37 20.65
N ILE A 139 2.10 12.88 20.48
CA ILE A 139 1.26 13.30 21.60
C ILE A 139 0.89 12.06 22.42
N PRO A 140 1.12 12.02 23.75
CA PRO A 140 1.03 10.79 24.55
C PRO A 140 -0.31 10.06 24.45
N PHE A 141 -1.43 10.80 24.54
CA PHE A 141 -2.76 10.19 24.46
C PHE A 141 -3.10 9.75 23.03
N VAL A 142 -2.59 10.45 22.02
CA VAL A 142 -2.76 10.09 20.60
C VAL A 142 -1.97 8.82 20.30
N ALA A 143 -0.69 8.77 20.66
CA ALA A 143 0.17 7.61 20.47
C ALA A 143 -0.42 6.36 21.12
N LYS A 144 -0.91 6.48 22.37
CA LYS A 144 -1.61 5.38 23.06
C LYS A 144 -2.85 4.93 22.27
N ARG A 145 -3.68 5.88 21.83
CA ARG A 145 -4.91 5.57 21.08
C ARG A 145 -4.63 4.92 19.72
N LEU A 146 -3.63 5.38 18.99
CA LEU A 146 -3.25 4.80 17.69
C LEU A 146 -2.65 3.40 17.83
N LYS A 147 -2.03 3.09 18.97
CA LYS A 147 -1.55 1.73 19.28
C LYS A 147 -2.71 0.75 19.50
N GLU A 148 -3.73 1.16 20.22
CA GLU A 148 -4.93 0.36 20.47
C GLU A 148 -5.85 0.29 19.24
N HIS A 149 -5.87 1.36 18.44
CA HIS A 149 -6.72 1.52 17.26
C HIS A 149 -5.91 2.05 16.07
N PRO A 150 -5.16 1.16 15.38
CA PRO A 150 -4.36 1.58 14.23
C PRO A 150 -5.25 2.07 13.09
N ARG A 151 -4.83 3.14 12.43
CA ARG A 151 -5.54 3.69 11.27
C ARG A 151 -5.30 2.84 10.02
N PRO A 152 -6.26 2.77 9.11
CA PRO A 152 -6.02 2.22 7.77
C PRO A 152 -4.87 2.98 7.07
N PRO A 153 -4.07 2.30 6.25
CA PRO A 153 -3.00 2.95 5.50
C PRO A 153 -3.57 3.99 4.52
N ILE A 154 -2.92 5.15 4.45
CA ILE A 154 -3.27 6.20 3.49
C ILE A 154 -2.91 5.70 2.08
N PRO A 155 -3.79 5.84 1.08
CA PRO A 155 -3.50 5.39 -0.28
C PRO A 155 -2.31 6.17 -0.85
N LEU A 156 -1.43 5.45 -1.55
CA LEU A 156 -0.18 5.99 -2.10
C LEU A 156 -0.40 7.25 -2.95
N SER A 157 -1.49 7.30 -3.71
CA SER A 157 -1.85 8.45 -4.55
C SER A 157 -2.04 9.77 -3.79
N LEU A 158 -2.29 9.72 -2.47
CA LEU A 158 -2.40 10.90 -1.61
C LEU A 158 -1.08 11.26 -0.92
N LEU A 159 -0.12 10.32 -0.88
CA LEU A 159 1.16 10.51 -0.20
C LEU A 159 2.24 11.05 -1.13
N ILE A 160 2.23 10.65 -2.40
CA ILE A 160 3.25 11.02 -3.38
C ILE A 160 3.03 12.44 -3.92
N SER A 161 4.12 13.12 -4.24
CA SER A 161 4.07 14.42 -4.91
C SER A 161 3.65 14.27 -6.39
N GLU A 162 3.26 15.37 -7.02
CA GLU A 162 2.95 15.38 -8.46
C GLU A 162 4.18 15.01 -9.30
N GLU A 163 5.37 15.43 -8.88
CA GLU A 163 6.63 15.12 -9.56
C GLU A 163 6.97 13.63 -9.46
N GLU A 164 6.84 13.04 -8.27
CA GLU A 164 7.03 11.61 -8.05
C GLU A 164 6.02 10.79 -8.86
N ALA A 165 4.74 11.20 -8.82
CA ALA A 165 3.70 10.58 -9.62
C ALA A 165 4.03 10.65 -11.12
N ALA A 166 4.51 11.80 -11.60
CA ALA A 166 4.91 11.98 -13.00
C ALA A 166 6.08 11.05 -13.37
N LEU A 167 7.11 10.94 -12.52
CA LEU A 167 8.24 10.02 -12.74
C LEU A 167 7.77 8.56 -12.81
N ILE A 168 6.88 8.16 -11.89
CA ILE A 168 6.28 6.82 -11.89
C ILE A 168 5.52 6.60 -13.22
N ILE A 169 4.58 7.48 -13.56
CA ILE A 169 3.77 7.34 -14.78
C ILE A 169 4.66 7.31 -16.04
N GLN A 170 5.63 8.21 -16.14
CA GLN A 170 6.53 8.30 -17.29
C GLN A 170 7.41 7.05 -17.41
N SER A 171 7.96 6.53 -16.31
CA SER A 171 8.76 5.30 -16.34
C SER A 171 7.92 4.10 -16.77
N PHE A 172 6.70 3.98 -16.25
CA PHE A 172 5.73 2.95 -16.66
C PHE A 172 5.38 3.07 -18.15
N TRP A 173 5.15 4.29 -18.65
CA TRP A 173 4.83 4.55 -20.05
C TRP A 173 6.00 4.21 -20.98
N ARG A 174 7.22 4.64 -20.66
CA ARG A 174 8.43 4.28 -21.42
C ARG A 174 8.60 2.76 -21.47
N GLY A 175 8.45 2.09 -20.33
CA GLY A 175 8.46 0.64 -20.25
C GLY A 175 7.33 0.00 -21.06
N TYR A 176 6.12 0.55 -21.05
CA TYR A 176 5.02 0.10 -21.89
C TYR A 176 5.34 0.23 -23.38
N ARG A 177 5.85 1.37 -23.83
CA ARG A 177 6.25 1.59 -25.24
C ARG A 177 7.29 0.58 -25.71
N VAL A 178 8.33 0.34 -24.91
CA VAL A 178 9.34 -0.70 -25.23
C VAL A 178 8.67 -2.07 -25.35
N ARG A 179 7.74 -2.39 -24.45
CA ARG A 179 6.99 -3.65 -24.50
C ARG A 179 6.05 -3.74 -25.70
N CYS A 180 5.62 -2.63 -26.29
CA CYS A 180 4.83 -2.65 -27.52
C CYS A 180 5.68 -2.92 -28.78
N SER A 181 7.00 -2.78 -28.72
CA SER A 181 7.89 -3.10 -29.85
C SER A 181 7.70 -4.57 -30.27
N SER A 182 7.60 -4.81 -31.58
CA SER A 182 7.40 -6.14 -32.17
C SER A 182 8.50 -7.12 -31.74
N GLU A 183 9.75 -6.67 -31.80
CA GLU A 183 10.92 -7.46 -31.38
C GLU A 183 10.81 -7.83 -29.89
N ILE A 184 10.44 -6.88 -29.03
CA ILE A 184 10.31 -7.14 -27.58
C ILE A 184 9.12 -8.07 -27.29
N GLN A 185 8.02 -7.96 -28.05
CA GLN A 185 6.90 -8.90 -27.96
C GLN A 185 7.30 -10.31 -28.38
N GLU A 186 8.11 -10.44 -29.41
CA GLU A 186 8.66 -11.70 -29.87
C GLU A 186 9.55 -12.33 -28.80
N LEU A 187 10.50 -11.57 -28.24
CA LEU A 187 11.32 -12.00 -27.10
C LEU A 187 10.46 -12.49 -25.94
N ARG A 188 9.40 -11.76 -25.59
CA ARG A 188 8.49 -12.13 -24.49
C ARG A 188 7.78 -13.45 -24.76
N LYS A 189 7.33 -13.68 -26.00
CA LYS A 189 6.71 -14.94 -26.43
C LYS A 189 7.73 -16.08 -26.35
N TRP A 190 8.93 -15.87 -26.88
CA TRP A 190 10.01 -16.85 -26.84
C TRP A 190 10.41 -17.21 -25.40
N GLN A 191 10.64 -16.22 -24.53
CA GLN A 191 10.92 -16.44 -23.11
C GLN A 191 9.78 -17.16 -22.38
N LYS A 192 8.52 -16.92 -22.76
CA LYS A 192 7.36 -17.65 -22.23
C LYS A 192 7.42 -19.12 -22.65
N GLN A 193 7.69 -19.41 -23.93
CA GLN A 193 7.87 -20.76 -24.43
C GLN A 193 9.00 -21.49 -23.69
N LEU A 194 10.16 -20.84 -23.48
CA LEU A 194 11.26 -21.43 -22.72
C LEU A 194 10.87 -21.81 -21.29
N ARG A 195 10.13 -20.95 -20.57
CA ARG A 195 9.61 -21.29 -19.22
C ARG A 195 8.65 -22.48 -19.26
N GLU A 196 7.82 -22.57 -20.29
CA GLU A 196 6.88 -23.68 -20.47
C GLU A 196 7.60 -25.00 -20.79
N VAL A 197 8.61 -24.96 -21.65
CA VAL A 197 9.45 -26.11 -22.02
C VAL A 197 10.32 -26.55 -20.83
N LYS A 198 10.93 -25.63 -20.09
CA LYS A 198 11.78 -25.95 -18.92
C LYS A 198 11.02 -26.71 -17.83
N HIS A 199 9.72 -26.46 -17.70
CA HIS A 199 8.87 -27.13 -16.70
C HIS A 199 7.93 -28.18 -17.33
N ILE A 200 8.20 -28.64 -18.55
CA ILE A 200 7.31 -29.58 -19.26
C ILE A 200 7.18 -30.90 -18.51
N ASN A 201 8.29 -31.46 -18.02
CA ASN A 201 8.29 -32.71 -17.26
C ASN A 201 7.49 -32.59 -15.97
N LEU A 202 7.57 -31.44 -15.30
CA LEU A 202 6.83 -31.17 -14.07
C LEU A 202 5.32 -31.00 -14.34
N LYS A 203 4.96 -30.36 -15.46
CA LYS A 203 3.57 -30.22 -15.90
C LYS A 203 2.97 -31.55 -16.31
N VAL A 204 3.71 -32.36 -17.08
CA VAL A 204 3.29 -33.70 -17.51
C VAL A 204 3.07 -34.61 -16.30
N LYS A 205 4.00 -34.59 -15.33
CA LYS A 205 3.83 -35.32 -14.06
C LYS A 205 2.55 -34.90 -13.33
N LYS A 206 2.36 -33.59 -13.10
CA LYS A 206 1.13 -33.06 -12.46
C LYS A 206 -0.14 -33.42 -13.23
N PHE A 207 -0.09 -33.45 -14.56
CA PHE A 207 -1.22 -33.85 -15.39
C PHE A 207 -1.58 -35.33 -15.15
N TRP A 208 -0.59 -36.23 -15.21
CA TRP A 208 -0.81 -37.66 -14.98
C TRP A 208 -1.27 -37.94 -13.55
N ASP A 209 -0.65 -37.34 -12.54
CA ASP A 209 -1.09 -37.42 -11.13
C ASP A 209 -2.58 -37.05 -10.99
N MET A 210 -3.02 -36.01 -11.70
CA MET A 210 -4.41 -35.55 -11.68
C MET A 210 -5.37 -36.47 -12.46
N GLN A 211 -4.93 -37.07 -13.58
CA GLN A 211 -5.73 -38.08 -14.29
C GLN A 211 -5.88 -39.35 -13.47
N GLU A 212 -4.80 -39.84 -12.86
CA GLU A 212 -4.84 -41.00 -11.97
C GLU A 212 -5.76 -40.77 -10.77
N ALA A 213 -5.72 -39.59 -10.15
CA ALA A 213 -6.62 -39.23 -9.07
C ALA A 213 -8.10 -39.21 -9.52
N LYS A 214 -8.40 -38.74 -10.73
CA LYS A 214 -9.76 -38.77 -11.30
C LYS A 214 -10.24 -40.21 -11.54
N VAL A 215 -9.37 -41.07 -12.07
CA VAL A 215 -9.67 -42.49 -12.28
C VAL A 215 -9.91 -43.18 -10.94
N ARG A 216 -9.03 -43.01 -9.94
CA ARG A 216 -9.21 -43.52 -8.57
C ARG A 216 -10.55 -43.08 -7.96
N LYS A 217 -10.93 -41.81 -8.12
CA LYS A 217 -12.24 -41.30 -7.65
C LYS A 217 -13.42 -41.96 -8.38
N LYS A 218 -13.33 -42.17 -9.70
CA LYS A 218 -14.37 -42.89 -10.47
C LYS A 218 -14.51 -44.35 -10.02
N PHE A 219 -13.41 -45.06 -9.82
CA PHE A 219 -13.42 -46.44 -9.32
C PHE A 219 -14.02 -46.53 -7.92
N LYS A 220 -13.64 -45.63 -7.00
CA LYS A 220 -14.24 -45.57 -5.66
C LYS A 220 -15.74 -45.32 -5.72
N LYS A 221 -16.19 -44.36 -6.53
CA LYS A 221 -17.62 -44.07 -6.76
C LYS A 221 -18.39 -45.23 -7.41
N ALA A 222 -17.73 -46.06 -8.23
CA ALA A 222 -18.33 -47.25 -8.83
C ALA A 222 -18.43 -48.40 -7.80
N SER A 223 -17.38 -48.63 -7.02
CA SER A 223 -17.34 -49.60 -5.92
C SER A 223 -18.39 -49.29 -4.85
N ASP A 224 -18.59 -48.02 -4.50
CA ASP A 224 -19.61 -47.60 -3.52
C ASP A 224 -21.05 -47.78 -4.06
N ARG A 225 -21.23 -47.93 -5.39
CA ARG A 225 -22.52 -48.25 -6.02
C ARG A 225 -22.75 -49.74 -6.19
N THR A 226 -21.70 -50.56 -6.09
CA THR A 226 -21.75 -52.03 -6.20
C THR A 226 -21.20 -52.65 -4.92
N GLY A 227 -21.91 -52.47 -3.80
CA GLY A 227 -21.74 -53.20 -2.54
C GLY A 227 -23.10 -53.72 -2.05
N PRO A 228 -23.16 -54.85 -1.33
CA PRO A 228 -23.94 -56.02 -1.73
C PRO A 228 -25.42 -55.99 -1.28
N SER A 229 -26.29 -56.51 -2.15
CA SER A 229 -27.60 -57.04 -1.77
C SER A 229 -27.39 -58.18 -0.77
N SER A 230 -27.96 -58.05 0.42
CA SER A 230 -27.89 -59.00 1.52
C SER A 230 -28.47 -60.36 1.11
N SER A 231 -27.61 -61.33 0.84
CA SER A 231 -27.96 -62.75 0.84
C SER A 231 -28.01 -63.23 2.29
N LYS A 232 -29.23 -63.41 2.80
CA LYS A 232 -29.53 -64.10 4.05
C LYS A 232 -28.87 -65.49 4.05
N THR A 233 -27.89 -65.70 4.91
CA THR A 233 -27.33 -67.04 5.20
C THR A 233 -28.21 -67.67 6.28
N LEU A 234 -28.86 -68.80 5.93
CA LEU A 234 -29.51 -69.72 6.85
C LEU A 234 -28.45 -70.38 7.75
N SER A 235 -28.66 -70.38 9.07
CA SER A 235 -27.88 -71.16 10.03
C SER A 235 -28.32 -72.63 10.01
N PRO A 236 -27.40 -73.61 10.09
CA PRO A 236 -27.76 -74.97 10.45
C PRO A 236 -27.78 -75.16 11.98
N LEU A 237 -28.74 -75.98 12.42
CA LEU A 237 -28.91 -76.56 13.74
C LEU A 237 -27.60 -77.05 14.39
N ALA A 238 -27.47 -76.82 15.69
CA ALA A 238 -26.58 -77.57 16.56
C ALA A 238 -27.36 -78.73 17.21
N GLU A 239 -26.90 -79.96 17.01
CA GLU A 239 -27.23 -81.14 17.80
C GLU A 239 -25.99 -81.56 18.60
N ASP A 240 -26.17 -81.53 19.92
CA ASP A 240 -25.80 -82.48 20.99
C ASP A 240 -24.35 -82.86 21.43
N LEU A 241 -24.33 -83.12 22.75
CA LEU A 241 -23.42 -83.89 23.62
C LEU A 241 -22.22 -83.17 24.28
N HIS A 242 -22.40 -82.71 25.54
CA HIS A 242 -22.19 -83.53 26.74
C HIS A 242 -22.69 -82.84 28.02
#